data_AF-A0AAV4A3T2-F1
#
_entry.id   AF-A0AAV4A3T2-F1
#
_cell.length_a   1.000
_cell.length_b   1.000
_cell.length_c   1.000
_cell.angle_alpha   90.00
_cell.angle_beta   90.00
_cell.angle_gamma   90.00
#
_symmetry.space_group_name_H-M   'P 1'
#
loop_
_entity.id
_entity.type
_entity.pdbx_description
1 polymer ?
#
loop_
_entity_poly.entity_id
_entity_poly.type
_entity_poly.pdbx_seq_one_letter_code
_entity_poly.pdbx_strand_id
1 'polypeptide(L)'
;MCCRGINIVGRQTTPCQASEKYRRPDGRCNNLRNPEWGSTNIPLTRVLPNAYKDNTRLPRVKGVGGAILPGPRTVSVNCHGPSDERADVTLMVMQWGQFLDHDVALTPHPSREFIDRDLELNGAAH
;
A
#
# COMPACT_ATOMS: atom_id res chain seq x y z
N MET A 1 -3.32 -15.39 -9.90
CA MET A 1 -2.17 -16.29 -9.66
C MET A 1 -0.91 -15.63 -10.20
N CYS A 2 -0.27 -14.75 -9.44
CA CYS A 2 1.09 -14.31 -9.70
C CYS A 2 1.65 -13.95 -8.33
N CYS A 3 2.88 -14.37 -8.01
CA CYS A 3 3.49 -14.45 -6.66
C CYS A 3 3.42 -15.80 -5.93
N ARG A 4 3.19 -16.94 -6.63
CA ARG A 4 3.73 -18.22 -6.13
C ARG A 4 5.09 -18.44 -6.79
N GLY A 5 6.19 -18.26 -6.05
CA GLY A 5 7.51 -18.79 -6.44
C GLY A 5 8.69 -17.83 -6.60
N ILE A 6 8.63 -16.57 -6.16
CA ILE A 6 9.85 -15.74 -6.11
C ILE A 6 10.68 -16.17 -4.89
N ASN A 7 11.70 -17.00 -5.13
CA ASN A 7 12.75 -17.30 -4.16
C ASN A 7 13.66 -16.06 -4.05
N ILE A 8 13.42 -15.24 -3.04
CA ILE A 8 14.33 -14.16 -2.66
C ILE A 8 15.56 -14.81 -2.01
N VAL A 9 16.68 -14.82 -2.75
CA VAL A 9 18.00 -15.27 -2.27
C VAL A 9 18.35 -14.48 -1.01
N GLY A 10 18.31 -15.13 0.16
CA GLY A 10 18.71 -14.53 1.45
C GLY A 10 17.83 -14.80 2.67
N ARG A 11 16.70 -15.51 2.56
CA ARG A 11 15.82 -15.76 3.72
C ARG A 11 16.36 -16.89 4.60
N GLN A 12 17.19 -16.59 5.61
CA GLN A 12 17.38 -17.51 6.74
C GLN A 12 16.04 -17.64 7.49
N THR A 13 15.28 -18.70 7.21
CA THR A 13 14.04 -18.98 7.92
C THR A 13 14.35 -19.80 9.16
N THR A 14 14.71 -19.13 10.26
CA THR A 14 14.63 -19.78 11.57
C THR A 14 13.20 -20.30 11.74
N PRO A 15 12.99 -21.61 11.93
CA PRO A 15 11.65 -22.18 12.08
C PRO A 15 10.86 -21.45 13.15
N CYS A 16 9.56 -21.26 12.92
CA CYS A 16 8.69 -20.67 13.95
C CYS A 16 8.54 -21.65 15.12
N GLN A 17 8.83 -21.19 16.33
CA GLN A 17 8.62 -21.97 17.54
C GLN A 17 7.53 -21.36 18.40
N ALA A 18 6.58 -22.19 18.86
CA ALA A 18 5.52 -21.74 19.76
C ALA A 18 6.05 -21.29 21.14
N SER A 19 7.28 -21.66 21.49
CA SER A 19 7.96 -21.28 22.73
C SER A 19 8.65 -19.91 22.67
N GLU A 20 8.62 -19.22 21.53
CA GLU A 20 9.16 -17.87 21.44
C GLU A 20 8.40 -16.90 22.33
N LYS A 21 9.10 -16.30 23.30
CA LYS A 21 8.49 -15.37 24.27
C LYS A 21 8.19 -13.99 23.68
N TYR A 22 8.97 -13.53 22.71
CA TYR A 22 8.91 -12.17 22.18
C TYR A 22 8.61 -12.17 20.68
N ARG A 23 7.99 -11.08 20.21
CA ARG A 23 7.71 -10.88 18.78
C ARG A 23 9.00 -10.65 18.01
N ARG A 24 9.07 -11.20 16.80
CA ARG A 24 10.16 -10.92 15.87
C ARG A 24 10.04 -9.50 15.31
N PRO A 25 11.15 -8.76 15.11
CA PRO A 25 11.11 -7.41 14.53
C PRO A 25 10.53 -7.33 13.12
N ASP A 26 10.59 -8.42 12.35
CA ASP A 26 10.02 -8.53 11.01
C ASP A 26 8.53 -8.93 11.00
N GLY A 27 7.93 -9.12 12.17
CA GLY A 27 6.51 -9.51 12.33
C GLY A 27 6.21 -10.98 12.02
N ARG A 28 7.22 -11.79 11.67
CA ARG A 28 7.02 -13.20 11.33
C ARG A 28 6.66 -14.06 12.54
N CYS A 29 6.06 -15.21 12.26
CA CYS A 29 5.71 -16.24 13.24
C CYS A 29 4.66 -15.82 14.27
N ASN A 30 4.05 -14.64 14.12
CA ASN A 30 2.88 -14.24 14.92
C ASN A 30 1.69 -15.19 14.69
N ASN A 31 1.60 -15.78 13.48
CA ASN A 31 0.68 -16.86 13.16
C ASN A 31 1.47 -18.13 12.79
N LEU A 32 1.41 -19.17 13.62
CA LEU A 32 2.16 -20.41 13.41
C LEU A 32 1.71 -21.22 12.16
N ARG A 33 0.44 -21.07 11.75
CA ARG A 33 -0.08 -21.73 10.55
C ARG A 33 0.30 -20.97 9.28
N ASN A 34 0.36 -19.65 9.36
CA ASN A 34 0.72 -18.76 8.26
C ASN A 34 1.80 -17.76 8.73
N PRO A 35 3.07 -18.17 8.80
CA PRO A 35 4.15 -17.37 9.39
C PRO A 35 4.37 -15.97 8.83
N GLU A 36 3.92 -15.71 7.61
CA GLU A 36 4.10 -14.43 6.89
C GLU A 36 2.92 -13.47 7.05
N TRP A 37 1.83 -13.88 7.70
CA TRP A 37 0.67 -12.99 7.83
C TRP A 37 0.98 -11.82 8.75
N GLY A 38 0.95 -10.61 8.18
CA GLY A 38 1.26 -9.37 8.88
C GLY A 38 2.75 -9.13 9.10
N SER A 39 3.64 -9.89 8.45
CA SER A 39 5.07 -9.57 8.45
C SER A 39 5.35 -8.33 7.61
N THR A 40 6.47 -7.65 7.87
CA THR A 40 6.90 -6.51 7.06
C THR A 40 7.30 -6.93 5.63
N ASN A 41 7.37 -5.96 4.71
CA ASN A 41 7.79 -6.14 3.32
C ASN A 41 6.98 -7.18 2.50
N ILE A 42 5.69 -7.33 2.81
CA ILE A 42 4.75 -8.12 2.03
C ILE A 42 3.71 -7.20 1.35
N PRO A 43 3.06 -7.63 0.26
CA PRO A 43 2.00 -6.85 -0.37
C PRO A 43 0.81 -6.61 0.57
N LEU A 44 0.18 -5.43 0.44
CA LEU A 44 -1.09 -5.15 1.14
C LEU A 44 -2.18 -6.13 0.71
N THR A 45 -2.98 -6.57 1.69
CA THR A 45 -4.10 -7.48 1.44
C THR A 45 -5.23 -6.75 0.70
N ARG A 46 -5.74 -7.35 -0.38
CA ARG A 46 -6.88 -6.82 -1.13
C ARG A 46 -8.18 -7.43 -0.61
N VAL A 47 -9.06 -6.60 -0.05
CA VAL A 47 -10.42 -7.01 0.35
C VAL A 47 -11.36 -7.09 -0.87
N LEU A 48 -11.11 -6.28 -1.90
CA LEU A 48 -11.86 -6.26 -3.15
C LEU A 48 -10.91 -6.47 -4.36
N PRO A 49 -11.43 -6.97 -5.50
CA PRO A 49 -10.67 -7.04 -6.74
C PRO A 49 -10.11 -5.68 -7.17
N ASN A 50 -9.05 -5.70 -7.98
CA ASN A 50 -8.48 -4.48 -8.54
C ASN A 50 -9.44 -3.82 -9.55
N ALA A 51 -9.23 -2.53 -9.83
CA ALA A 51 -10.01 -1.77 -10.80
C ALA A 51 -9.08 -0.91 -11.68
N TYR A 52 -8.05 -1.53 -12.27
CA TYR A 52 -7.12 -0.86 -13.18
C TYR A 52 -7.73 -0.67 -14.58
N LYS A 53 -7.19 0.27 -15.38
CA LYS A 53 -7.62 0.48 -16.78
C LYS A 53 -7.41 -0.79 -17.63
N ASP A 54 -6.33 -1.51 -17.37
CA ASP A 54 -5.89 -2.70 -18.09
C ASP A 54 -6.01 -3.98 -17.25
N ASN A 55 -6.72 -3.93 -16.12
CA ASN A 55 -6.83 -4.99 -15.10
C ASN A 55 -5.50 -5.44 -14.47
N THR A 56 -4.38 -4.75 -14.72
CA THR A 56 -3.06 -5.14 -14.21
C THR A 56 -2.34 -4.03 -13.46
N ARG A 57 -2.02 -2.90 -14.09
CA ARG A 57 -1.13 -1.87 -13.53
C ARG A 57 -1.56 -0.43 -13.81
N LEU A 58 -2.20 -0.18 -14.95
CA LEU A 58 -2.46 1.20 -15.35
C LEU A 58 -3.57 1.83 -14.49
N PRO A 59 -3.35 3.03 -13.93
CA PRO A 59 -4.36 3.73 -13.14
C PRO A 59 -5.69 3.84 -13.88
N ARG A 60 -6.78 3.76 -13.12
CA ARG A 60 -8.15 3.84 -13.65
C ARG A 60 -8.42 5.22 -14.24
N VAL A 61 -9.04 5.25 -15.43
CA VAL A 61 -9.39 6.52 -16.13
C VAL A 61 -10.89 6.70 -16.37
N LYS A 62 -11.70 5.65 -16.22
CA LYS A 62 -13.16 5.69 -16.44
C LYS A 62 -13.93 5.29 -15.20
N GLY A 63 -15.01 6.01 -14.86
CA GLY A 63 -15.94 5.69 -13.78
C GLY A 63 -16.79 4.45 -14.09
N VAL A 64 -17.68 4.08 -13.15
CA VAL A 64 -18.54 2.88 -13.31
C VAL A 64 -19.48 3.03 -14.51
N GLY A 65 -19.97 4.25 -14.78
CA GLY A 65 -20.79 4.58 -15.95
C GLY A 65 -20.02 4.85 -17.25
N GLY A 66 -18.71 4.54 -17.32
CA GLY A 66 -17.91 4.71 -18.53
C GLY A 66 -17.39 6.13 -18.82
N ALA A 67 -17.87 7.15 -18.10
CA ALA A 67 -17.37 8.52 -18.19
C ALA A 67 -15.91 8.66 -17.72
N ILE A 68 -15.18 9.63 -18.27
CA ILE A 68 -13.78 9.92 -17.88
C ILE A 68 -13.75 10.50 -16.46
N LEU A 69 -12.83 10.00 -15.63
CA LEU A 69 -12.62 10.51 -14.27
C LEU A 69 -11.97 11.90 -14.32
N PRO A 70 -12.42 12.86 -13.50
CA PRO A 70 -11.78 14.17 -13.41
C PRO A 70 -10.36 14.06 -12.85
N GLY A 71 -9.52 15.03 -13.21
CA GLY A 71 -8.17 15.13 -12.64
C GLY A 71 -8.21 15.33 -11.13
N PRO A 72 -7.25 14.77 -10.37
CA PRO A 72 -7.24 14.86 -8.90
C PRO A 72 -7.18 16.32 -8.42
N ARG A 73 -6.51 17.21 -9.15
CA ARG A 73 -6.47 18.63 -8.82
C ARG A 73 -7.84 19.32 -8.97
N THR A 74 -8.58 18.97 -10.02
CA THR A 74 -9.94 19.50 -10.24
C THR A 74 -10.87 19.09 -9.11
N VAL A 75 -10.81 17.83 -8.66
CA VAL A 75 -11.59 17.34 -7.50
C VAL A 75 -11.16 18.04 -6.21
N SER A 76 -9.85 18.22 -6.00
CA SER A 76 -9.34 18.95 -4.83
C SER A 76 -9.90 20.37 -4.76
N VAL A 77 -9.85 21.13 -5.85
CA VAL A 77 -10.32 22.52 -5.87
C VAL A 77 -11.85 22.61 -5.72
N ASN A 78 -12.60 21.71 -6.37
CA ASN A 78 -14.06 21.80 -6.40
C ASN A 78 -14.75 21.14 -5.20
N CYS A 79 -14.08 20.22 -4.50
CA CYS A 79 -14.69 19.45 -3.40
C CYS A 79 -14.00 19.65 -2.05
N HIS A 80 -12.71 20.01 -2.00
CA HIS A 80 -11.94 20.23 -0.77
C HIS A 80 -11.60 21.71 -0.63
N GLY A 81 -12.64 22.54 -0.61
CA GLY A 81 -12.49 23.97 -0.35
C GLY A 81 -11.98 24.26 1.07
N PRO A 82 -11.55 25.50 1.34
CA PRO A 82 -11.19 25.90 2.69
C PRO A 82 -12.38 25.69 3.63
N SER A 83 -12.12 25.07 4.78
CA SER A 83 -13.06 24.89 5.87
C SER A 83 -12.45 25.49 7.12
N ASP A 84 -13.21 26.36 7.79
CA ASP A 84 -12.88 26.91 9.11
C ASP A 84 -13.57 26.11 10.23
N GLU A 85 -13.97 24.87 9.96
CA GLU A 85 -14.61 24.00 10.95
C GLU A 85 -13.67 23.73 12.12
N ARG A 86 -14.13 24.11 13.31
CA ARG A 86 -13.50 23.72 14.57
C ARG A 86 -14.04 22.37 14.99
N ALA A 87 -13.15 21.43 15.27
CA ALA A 87 -13.49 20.18 15.89
C ALA A 87 -13.40 20.30 17.42
N ASP A 88 -14.41 19.79 18.14
CA ASP A 88 -14.42 19.72 19.61
C ASP A 88 -13.54 18.57 20.14
N VAL A 89 -12.32 18.47 19.61
CA VAL A 89 -11.32 17.49 20.01
C VAL A 89 -9.94 18.13 20.11
N THR A 90 -9.09 17.55 20.94
CA THR A 90 -7.70 18.01 21.05
C THR A 90 -6.91 17.67 19.78
N LEU A 91 -5.87 18.45 19.50
CA LEU A 91 -4.91 18.17 18.42
C LEU A 91 -4.28 16.77 18.53
N MET A 92 -4.22 16.21 19.74
CA MET A 92 -3.68 14.87 19.99
C MET A 92 -4.43 13.78 19.20
N VAL A 93 -5.71 13.98 18.88
CA VAL A 93 -6.48 13.01 18.07
C VAL A 93 -5.87 12.85 16.68
N MET A 94 -5.54 13.96 16.00
CA MET A 94 -4.89 13.93 14.70
C MET A 94 -3.49 13.32 14.80
N GLN A 95 -2.69 13.75 15.79
CA GLN A 95 -1.31 13.29 15.95
C GLN A 95 -1.22 11.80 16.26
N TRP A 96 -2.12 11.28 17.10
CA TRP A 96 -2.19 9.85 17.40
C TRP A 96 -2.64 9.03 16.19
N GLY A 97 -3.52 9.58 15.35
CA GLY A 97 -3.90 8.96 14.08
C GLY A 97 -2.71 8.71 13.15
N GLN A 98 -1.82 9.71 13.00
CA GLN A 98 -0.62 9.57 12.18
C GLN A 98 0.41 8.60 12.81
N PHE A 99 0.54 8.61 14.14
CA PHE A 99 1.40 7.65 14.84
C PHE A 99 0.95 6.21 14.58
N LEU A 100 -0.35 5.93 14.65
CA LEU A 100 -0.91 4.61 14.35
C LEU A 100 -0.78 4.23 12.87
N ASP A 101 -1.04 5.16 11.94
CA ASP A 101 -0.87 4.93 10.50
C ASP A 101 0.56 4.43 10.19
N HIS A 102 1.56 5.12 10.75
CA HIS A 102 2.97 4.79 10.56
C HIS A 102 3.42 3.48 11.22
N ASP A 103 2.72 2.99 12.25
CA ASP A 103 3.00 1.68 12.87
C ASP A 103 2.39 0.53 12.04
N VAL A 104 1.25 0.77 11.39
CA VAL A 104 0.47 -0.27 10.71
C VAL A 104 0.89 -0.47 9.25
N ALA A 105 1.17 0.60 8.51
CA ALA A 105 1.40 0.50 7.07
C ALA A 105 2.39 1.53 6.54
N LEU A 106 3.15 1.11 5.52
CA LEU A 106 3.96 1.98 4.69
C LEU A 106 3.97 1.45 3.26
N THR A 107 3.64 2.30 2.29
CA THR A 107 3.85 2.01 0.87
C THR A 107 5.05 2.83 0.40
N PRO A 108 6.23 2.22 0.21
CA PRO A 108 7.42 2.95 -0.20
C PRO A 108 7.24 3.51 -1.61
N HIS A 109 7.77 4.71 -1.84
CA HIS A 109 7.79 5.29 -3.18
C HIS A 109 8.91 4.62 -4.00
N PRO A 110 8.66 4.25 -5.27
CA PRO A 110 9.73 3.77 -6.14
C PRO A 110 10.81 4.86 -6.28
N SER A 111 12.08 4.43 -6.38
CA SER A 111 13.17 5.37 -6.65
C SER A 111 12.96 6.03 -8.02
N ARG A 112 13.48 7.26 -8.19
CA ARG A 112 13.44 7.94 -9.50
C ARG A 112 14.04 7.07 -10.60
N GLU A 113 15.15 6.41 -10.32
CA GLU A 113 15.78 5.45 -11.24
C GLU A 113 14.84 4.30 -11.66
N PHE A 114 14.00 3.80 -10.74
CA PHE A 114 13.00 2.80 -11.09
C PHE A 114 11.90 3.37 -11.98
N ILE A 115 11.44 4.61 -11.71
CA ILE A 115 10.42 5.30 -12.50
C ILE A 115 10.95 5.62 -13.90
N ASP A 116 12.15 6.17 -13.99
CA ASP A 116 12.78 6.55 -15.25
C ASP A 116 12.94 5.33 -16.16
N ARG A 117 13.37 4.19 -15.60
CA ARG A 117 13.44 2.92 -16.33
C ARG A 117 12.06 2.39 -16.76
N ASP A 118 11.01 2.56 -15.94
CA ASP A 118 9.65 2.15 -16.34
C ASP A 118 9.12 3.04 -17.48
N LEU A 119 9.42 4.33 -17.47
CA LEU A 119 9.09 5.26 -18.54
C LEU A 119 9.86 4.92 -19.83
N GLU A 120 11.13 4.56 -19.75
CA GLU A 120 11.91 4.15 -20.93
C GLU A 120 11.41 2.84 -21.55
N LEU A 121 11.05 1.86 -20.72
CA LEU A 121 10.63 0.53 -21.20
C LEU A 121 9.16 0.48 -21.64
N ASN A 122 8.28 1.27 -21.01
CA ASN A 122 6.83 1.20 -21.21
C ASN A 122 6.19 2.52 -21.69
N GLY A 123 6.97 3.61 -21.83
CA GLY A 123 6.50 4.93 -22.27
C GLY A 123 6.56 5.18 -23.78
N ALA A 124 7.09 4.25 -24.59
CA ALA A 124 7.10 4.35 -26.05
C ALA A 124 5.79 3.93 -26.74
N ALA A 125 4.68 3.84 -26.00
CA ALA A 125 3.39 3.46 -26.54
C ALA A 125 2.24 4.27 -25.90
N HIS A 126 2.22 5.58 -26.16
CA HIS A 126 1.00 6.39 -26.15
C HIS A 126 1.12 7.55 -27.14
#